data_AF-A0A7X8W1F1-F1
#
_entry.id   AF-A0A7X8W1F1-F1
#
_cell.length_a   1.000
_cell.length_b   1.000
_cell.length_c   1.000
_cell.angle_alpha   90.00
_cell.angle_beta   90.00
_cell.angle_gamma   90.00
#
_symmetry.space_group_name_H-M   'P 1'
#
loop_
_entity.id
_entity.type
_entity.pdbx_description
1 polymer ?
#
loop_
_entity_poly.entity_id
_entity_poly.type
_entity_poly.pdbx_seq_one_letter_code
_entity_poly.pdbx_strand_id
1 'polypeptide(L)'
;MDTKQLGSNIAKFRKERGMTQDNLAELLSVSPQAVSKWENDVSYPDIEMLPKLANIFGVSLDTLFSNPVTPETEFVEPENRKDPNKMLFKIRVKSHQGDTVSVNLPIALLKVFDFNSFVNNGNSTDDDTAETENSKDSSGNKKNVFQINGINLGAIDWNQLLELIDNGVIGKLIEVHSADGDLVEIYVE
;
A
#
# COMPACT_ATOMS: atom_id res chain seq x y z
N MET A 1 6.78 -10.06 -14.02
CA MET A 1 5.63 -9.28 -14.52
C MET A 1 4.39 -10.07 -14.17
N ASP A 2 3.57 -9.53 -13.28
CA ASP A 2 2.32 -10.16 -12.88
C ASP A 2 1.31 -10.02 -14.04
N THR A 3 0.87 -11.12 -14.63
CA THR A 3 0.10 -11.13 -15.89
C THR A 3 -1.40 -10.90 -15.71
N LYS A 4 -1.87 -10.75 -14.46
CA LYS A 4 -3.29 -10.72 -14.05
C LYS A 4 -4.02 -9.37 -14.21
N GLN A 5 -3.55 -8.49 -15.08
CA GLN A 5 -3.98 -7.08 -15.04
C GLN A 5 -4.73 -6.61 -16.28
N LEU A 6 -4.46 -7.21 -17.44
CA LEU A 6 -5.11 -6.82 -18.69
C LEU A 6 -6.63 -7.02 -18.63
N GLY A 7 -7.10 -8.15 -18.12
CA GLY A 7 -8.54 -8.41 -18.01
C GLY A 7 -9.25 -7.39 -17.13
N SER A 8 -8.66 -7.09 -15.97
CA SER A 8 -9.18 -6.06 -15.05
C SER A 8 -9.24 -4.67 -15.70
N ASN A 9 -8.23 -4.30 -16.50
CA ASN A 9 -8.18 -3.02 -17.21
C ASN A 9 -9.22 -2.95 -18.34
N ILE A 10 -9.40 -4.03 -19.11
CA ILE A 10 -10.46 -4.12 -20.13
C ILE A 10 -11.83 -3.90 -19.47
N ALA A 11 -12.10 -4.56 -18.34
CA ALA A 11 -13.35 -4.39 -17.61
C ALA A 11 -13.53 -2.96 -17.08
N LYS A 12 -12.46 -2.36 -16.53
CA LYS A 12 -12.45 -0.99 -16.03
C LYS A 12 -12.78 0.01 -17.12
N PHE A 13 -12.00 0.05 -18.20
CA PHE A 13 -12.19 1.02 -19.29
C PHE A 13 -13.52 0.81 -20.01
N ARG A 14 -14.01 -0.43 -20.13
CA ARG A 14 -15.35 -0.69 -20.65
C ARG A 14 -16.44 -0.04 -19.78
N LYS A 15 -16.35 -0.18 -18.46
CA LYS A 15 -17.32 0.39 -17.50
C LYS A 15 -17.27 1.92 -17.46
N GLU A 16 -16.08 2.51 -17.50
CA GLU A 16 -15.91 3.98 -17.56
C GLU A 16 -16.57 4.60 -18.79
N ARG A 17 -16.72 3.81 -19.85
CA ARG A 17 -17.39 4.18 -21.09
C ARG A 17 -18.88 3.83 -21.13
N GLY A 18 -19.42 3.28 -20.04
CA GLY A 18 -20.82 2.86 -19.95
C GLY A 18 -21.20 1.70 -20.90
N MET A 19 -20.23 0.93 -21.39
CA MET A 19 -20.47 -0.15 -22.36
C MET A 19 -20.80 -1.47 -21.66
N THR A 20 -21.69 -2.28 -22.22
CA THR A 20 -21.85 -3.69 -21.81
C THR A 20 -20.77 -4.57 -22.47
N GLN A 21 -20.60 -5.81 -21.99
CA GLN A 21 -19.71 -6.78 -22.65
C GLN A 21 -20.18 -7.05 -24.09
N ASP A 22 -21.49 -7.05 -24.33
CA ASP A 22 -22.08 -7.21 -25.66
C ASP A 22 -21.70 -6.05 -26.59
N ASN A 23 -21.77 -4.81 -26.11
CA ASN A 23 -21.40 -3.64 -26.92
C ASN A 23 -19.92 -3.68 -27.32
N LEU A 24 -19.03 -4.05 -26.38
CA LEU A 24 -17.60 -4.18 -26.69
C LEU A 24 -17.34 -5.32 -27.68
N ALA A 25 -18.06 -6.44 -27.52
CA ALA A 25 -17.94 -7.59 -28.41
C ALA A 25 -18.38 -7.25 -29.84
N GLU A 26 -19.47 -6.49 -29.99
CA GLU A 26 -19.97 -6.00 -31.27
C GLU A 26 -18.95 -5.10 -31.97
N LEU A 27 -18.34 -4.15 -31.25
CA LEU A 27 -17.32 -3.25 -31.80
C LEU A 27 -16.05 -3.99 -32.27
N LEU A 28 -15.73 -5.11 -31.64
CA LEU A 28 -14.56 -5.93 -31.96
C LEU A 28 -14.86 -7.11 -32.88
N SER A 29 -16.13 -7.30 -33.27
CA SER A 29 -16.61 -8.45 -34.03
C SER A 29 -16.23 -9.81 -33.40
N VAL A 30 -16.39 -9.92 -32.08
CA VAL A 30 -16.15 -11.14 -31.29
C VAL A 30 -17.39 -11.56 -30.52
N SER A 31 -17.36 -12.73 -29.89
CA SER A 31 -18.46 -13.12 -28.99
C SER A 31 -18.36 -12.41 -27.64
N PRO A 32 -19.50 -12.08 -26.99
CA PRO A 32 -19.50 -11.55 -25.62
C PRO A 32 -18.80 -12.47 -24.62
N GLN A 33 -18.83 -13.78 -24.87
CA GLN A 33 -18.10 -14.79 -24.09
C GLN A 33 -16.59 -14.63 -24.20
N ALA A 34 -16.05 -14.20 -25.36
CA ALA A 34 -14.63 -13.90 -25.50
C ALA A 34 -14.25 -12.71 -24.63
N VAL A 35 -15.03 -11.62 -24.68
CA VAL A 35 -14.84 -10.44 -23.81
C VAL A 35 -14.90 -10.83 -22.34
N SER A 36 -15.89 -11.62 -21.93
CA SER A 36 -16.00 -12.12 -20.57
C SER A 36 -14.78 -12.94 -20.14
N LYS A 37 -14.27 -13.82 -21.00
CA LYS A 37 -13.04 -14.57 -20.71
C LYS A 37 -11.82 -13.66 -20.60
N TRP A 38 -11.72 -12.61 -21.41
CA TRP A 38 -10.65 -11.62 -21.29
C TRP A 38 -10.72 -10.88 -19.96
N GLU A 39 -11.91 -10.38 -19.60
CA GLU A 39 -12.11 -9.63 -18.34
C GLU A 39 -11.85 -10.46 -17.08
N ASN A 40 -11.96 -11.78 -17.18
CA ASN A 40 -11.70 -12.71 -16.08
C ASN A 40 -10.33 -13.42 -16.19
N ASP A 41 -9.43 -12.94 -17.06
CA ASP A 41 -8.09 -13.50 -17.31
C ASP A 41 -8.09 -15.00 -17.69
N VAL A 42 -9.21 -15.51 -18.23
CA VAL A 42 -9.35 -16.90 -18.70
C VAL A 42 -8.70 -17.09 -20.07
N SER A 43 -8.70 -16.04 -20.89
CA SER A 43 -7.99 -15.99 -22.17
C SER A 43 -7.54 -14.56 -22.45
N TYR A 44 -6.72 -14.37 -23.49
CA TYR A 44 -6.26 -13.05 -23.90
C TYR A 44 -6.87 -12.65 -25.26
N PRO A 45 -7.10 -11.35 -25.49
CA PRO A 45 -7.39 -10.86 -26.83
C PRO A 45 -6.19 -11.10 -27.74
N ASP A 46 -6.45 -11.30 -29.03
CA ASP A 46 -5.37 -11.46 -30.01
C ASP A 46 -4.54 -10.16 -30.12
N ILE A 47 -3.28 -10.26 -30.52
CA ILE A 47 -2.37 -9.12 -30.64
C ILE A 47 -2.93 -8.04 -31.58
N GLU A 48 -3.65 -8.44 -32.63
CA GLU A 48 -4.32 -7.53 -33.57
C GLU A 48 -5.51 -6.77 -32.95
N MET A 49 -6.06 -7.27 -31.85
CA MET A 49 -7.17 -6.63 -31.14
C MET A 49 -6.70 -5.58 -30.14
N LEU A 50 -5.45 -5.63 -29.68
CA LEU A 50 -4.92 -4.69 -28.70
C LEU A 50 -4.98 -3.23 -29.16
N PRO A 51 -4.56 -2.87 -30.40
CA PRO A 51 -4.69 -1.50 -30.89
C PRO A 51 -6.15 -1.06 -31.01
N LYS A 52 -7.06 -1.99 -31.35
CA LYS A 52 -8.50 -1.69 -31.45
C LYS A 52 -9.09 -1.42 -30.07
N LEU A 53 -8.74 -2.22 -29.05
CA LEU A 53 -9.13 -1.98 -27.67
C LEU A 53 -8.64 -0.63 -27.17
N ALA A 54 -7.37 -0.31 -27.39
CA ALA A 54 -6.77 0.98 -27.01
C ALA A 54 -7.52 2.15 -27.68
N ASN A 55 -7.79 2.07 -28.98
CA ASN A 55 -8.55 3.09 -29.71
C ASN A 55 -9.99 3.20 -29.24
N ILE A 56 -10.67 2.07 -29.02
CA ILE A 56 -12.02 2.05 -28.46
C ILE A 56 -11.95 2.80 -27.15
N PHE A 57 -11.13 2.38 -26.18
CA PHE A 57 -11.01 2.96 -24.85
C PHE A 57 -10.33 4.34 -24.78
N GLY A 58 -9.77 4.85 -25.88
CA GLY A 58 -9.15 6.17 -25.94
C GLY A 58 -7.92 6.29 -25.05
N VAL A 59 -7.21 5.18 -24.84
CA VAL A 59 -6.01 5.09 -24.01
C VAL A 59 -4.84 4.58 -24.85
N SER A 60 -3.61 4.78 -24.38
CA SER A 60 -2.46 4.16 -25.03
C SER A 60 -2.39 2.66 -24.72
N LEU A 61 -1.66 1.88 -25.52
CA LEU A 61 -1.38 0.47 -25.18
C LEU A 61 -0.67 0.38 -23.83
N ASP A 62 0.28 1.26 -23.54
CA ASP A 62 0.95 1.31 -22.25
C ASP A 62 -0.06 1.45 -21.10
N THR A 63 -1.02 2.36 -21.23
CA THR A 63 -2.12 2.55 -20.26
C THR A 63 -3.03 1.33 -20.15
N LEU A 64 -3.29 0.62 -21.26
CA LEU A 64 -4.09 -0.60 -21.26
C LEU A 64 -3.42 -1.73 -20.47
N PHE A 65 -2.09 -1.78 -20.47
CA PHE A 65 -1.28 -2.74 -19.71
C PHE A 65 -0.76 -2.18 -18.38
N SER A 66 -0.99 -0.90 -18.10
CA SER A 66 -0.53 -0.24 -16.88
C SER A 66 -1.28 -0.75 -15.68
N ASN A 67 -0.59 -0.80 -14.54
CA ASN A 67 -1.28 -0.93 -13.26
C ASN A 67 -2.30 0.21 -13.12
N PRO A 68 -3.51 -0.04 -12.60
CA PRO A 68 -4.30 1.06 -12.10
C PRO A 68 -3.41 1.82 -11.12
N VAL A 69 -3.20 3.10 -11.38
CA VAL A 69 -2.69 4.03 -10.37
C VAL A 69 -3.81 4.17 -9.35
N THR A 70 -3.99 3.16 -8.52
CA THR A 70 -4.60 3.38 -7.21
C THR A 70 -3.66 4.35 -6.54
N PRO A 71 -4.10 5.58 -6.23
CA PRO A 71 -3.25 6.50 -5.53
C PRO A 71 -2.80 5.76 -4.28
N GLU A 72 -1.47 5.63 -4.12
CA GLU A 72 -0.94 4.86 -3.00
C GLU A 72 -1.46 5.44 -1.69
N THR A 73 -1.74 6.74 -1.65
CA THR A 73 -2.39 7.47 -0.56
C THR A 73 -3.63 8.20 -1.07
N GLU A 74 -4.76 8.12 -0.37
CA GLU A 74 -6.01 8.81 -0.70
C GLU A 74 -6.49 9.65 0.50
N PHE A 75 -7.09 10.81 0.22
CA PHE A 75 -7.86 11.57 1.21
C PHE A 75 -9.35 11.32 1.00
N VAL A 76 -10.00 10.82 2.04
CA VAL A 76 -11.43 10.50 2.02
C VAL A 76 -12.24 11.64 2.64
N GLU A 77 -13.24 12.12 1.90
CA GLU A 77 -14.19 13.14 2.37
C GLU A 77 -14.91 12.69 3.64
N PRO A 78 -15.23 13.60 4.60
CA PRO A 78 -15.79 13.27 5.91
C PRO A 78 -16.97 12.30 5.89
N GLU A 79 -17.85 12.43 4.89
CA GLU A 79 -19.05 11.59 4.71
C GLU A 79 -18.75 10.13 4.33
N ASN A 80 -17.59 9.88 3.70
CA ASN A 80 -17.17 8.56 3.23
C ASN A 80 -16.07 7.93 4.12
N ARG A 81 -15.61 8.63 5.16
CA ARG A 81 -14.57 8.13 6.06
C ARG A 81 -15.05 6.89 6.81
N LYS A 82 -14.21 5.85 6.82
CA LYS A 82 -14.44 4.70 7.72
C LYS A 82 -14.10 5.11 9.16
N ASP A 83 -14.69 4.43 10.11
CA ASP A 83 -14.33 4.55 11.53
C ASP A 83 -12.86 4.12 11.72
N PRO A 84 -11.96 5.01 12.19
CA PRO A 84 -10.55 4.67 12.42
C PRO A 84 -10.37 3.47 13.35
N ASN A 85 -11.27 3.23 14.31
CA ASN A 85 -11.15 2.09 15.23
C ASN A 85 -11.37 0.73 14.55
N LYS A 86 -11.96 0.72 13.34
CA LYS A 86 -12.18 -0.48 12.52
C LYS A 86 -11.11 -0.66 11.45
N MET A 87 -10.18 0.28 11.31
CA MET A 87 -9.09 0.21 10.33
C MET A 87 -7.93 -0.64 10.82
N LEU A 88 -7.16 -1.16 9.86
CA LEU A 88 -5.93 -1.90 10.13
C LEU A 88 -4.72 -1.10 9.69
N PHE A 89 -3.77 -0.97 10.60
CA PHE A 89 -2.41 -0.52 10.35
C PHE A 89 -1.56 -1.71 9.92
N LYS A 90 -1.03 -1.67 8.70
CA LYS A 90 -0.24 -2.75 8.12
C LYS A 90 1.19 -2.30 7.91
N ILE A 91 2.14 -3.02 8.51
CA ILE A 91 3.57 -2.86 8.25
C ILE A 91 4.00 -4.02 7.37
N ARG A 92 4.54 -3.72 6.19
CA ARG A 92 5.11 -4.72 5.28
C ARG A 92 6.58 -4.45 5.09
N VAL A 93 7.40 -5.48 5.32
CA VAL A 93 8.84 -5.46 5.12
C VAL A 93 9.15 -6.42 3.98
N LYS A 94 9.74 -5.93 2.89
CA LYS A 94 10.23 -6.72 1.78
C LYS A 94 11.75 -6.73 1.86
N SER A 95 12.32 -7.89 2.12
CA SER A 95 13.77 -8.06 2.13
C SER A 95 14.33 -8.06 0.71
N HIS A 96 15.54 -7.54 0.55
CA HIS A 96 16.31 -7.66 -0.70
C HIS A 96 16.57 -9.12 -1.09
N GLN A 97 16.52 -10.07 -0.14
CA GLN A 97 16.68 -11.50 -0.39
C GLN A 97 15.37 -12.19 -0.85
N GLY A 98 14.27 -11.43 -0.94
CA GLY A 98 12.97 -11.90 -1.43
C GLY A 98 11.97 -12.30 -0.34
N ASP A 99 12.37 -12.30 0.93
CA ASP A 99 11.46 -12.58 2.05
C ASP A 99 10.51 -11.40 2.29
N THR A 100 9.27 -11.70 2.71
CA THR A 100 8.31 -10.67 3.09
C THR A 100 7.74 -10.96 4.48
N VAL A 101 7.85 -9.98 5.37
CA VAL A 101 7.23 -10.00 6.70
C VAL A 101 6.09 -9.00 6.70
N SER A 102 4.93 -9.39 7.21
CA SER A 102 3.75 -8.53 7.30
C SER A 102 3.17 -8.57 8.70
N VAL A 103 2.93 -7.39 9.28
CA VAL A 103 2.30 -7.21 10.59
C VAL A 103 1.03 -6.40 10.37
N ASN A 104 -0.11 -6.90 10.87
CA ASN A 104 -1.39 -6.21 10.80
C ASN A 104 -1.87 -5.92 12.23
N LEU A 105 -2.05 -4.65 12.56
CA LEU A 105 -2.48 -4.18 13.88
C LEU A 105 -3.74 -3.35 13.73
N PRO A 106 -4.78 -3.56 14.56
CA PRO A 106 -5.90 -2.64 14.62
C PRO A 106 -5.44 -1.24 15.04
N ILE A 107 -5.92 -0.19 14.37
CA ILE A 107 -5.61 1.22 14.74
C ILE A 107 -6.04 1.52 16.18
N ALA A 108 -7.15 0.93 16.65
CA ALA A 108 -7.58 1.04 18.03
C ALA A 108 -6.51 0.63 19.04
N LEU A 109 -5.67 -0.37 18.70
CA LEU A 109 -4.57 -0.79 19.57
C LEU A 109 -3.46 0.28 19.63
N LEU A 110 -3.13 0.90 18.50
CA LEU A 110 -2.12 1.97 18.43
C LEU A 110 -2.55 3.25 19.16
N LYS A 111 -3.85 3.51 19.26
CA LYS A 111 -4.38 4.66 20.02
C LYS A 111 -4.37 4.46 21.52
N VAL A 112 -4.60 3.22 21.97
CA VAL A 112 -4.63 2.87 23.40
C VAL A 112 -3.23 2.64 23.95
N PHE A 113 -2.36 2.07 23.13
CA PHE A 113 -0.95 1.98 23.47
C PHE A 113 -0.33 3.36 23.33
N ASP A 114 0.44 3.80 24.32
CA ASP A 114 1.31 4.96 24.13
C ASP A 114 2.49 4.53 23.24
N PHE A 115 2.18 4.33 21.96
CA PHE A 115 3.12 3.88 20.95
C PHE A 115 4.25 4.89 20.79
N ASN A 116 3.94 6.17 21.00
CA ASN A 116 4.94 7.23 20.98
C ASN A 116 5.93 7.10 22.13
N SER A 117 5.52 6.81 23.37
CA SER A 117 6.50 6.51 24.41
C SER A 117 7.24 5.21 24.14
N PHE A 118 6.64 4.19 23.55
CA PHE A 118 7.37 2.97 23.19
C PHE A 118 8.43 3.18 22.11
N VAL A 119 8.12 3.92 21.04
CA VAL A 119 9.07 4.24 19.96
C VAL A 119 10.12 5.26 20.40
N ASN A 120 9.73 6.23 21.25
CA ASN A 120 10.59 7.32 21.70
C ASN A 120 11.22 7.11 23.08
N ASN A 121 11.00 5.98 23.77
CA ASN A 121 11.66 5.61 25.04
C ASN A 121 13.19 5.38 24.89
N GLY A 122 13.79 5.78 23.77
CA GLY A 122 15.22 6.06 23.63
C GLY A 122 15.61 7.54 23.77
N ASN A 123 14.67 8.43 24.13
CA ASN A 123 14.87 9.89 24.14
C ASN A 123 14.32 10.60 25.38
N SER A 124 14.12 9.91 26.50
CA SER A 124 13.94 10.53 27.82
C SER A 124 15.26 10.52 28.60
N THR A 125 15.91 11.68 28.67
CA THR A 125 16.69 12.04 29.85
C THR A 125 15.69 12.46 30.92
N ASP A 126 15.52 11.66 31.96
CA ASP A 126 15.30 12.13 33.34
C ASP A 126 15.51 10.96 34.34
N ASP A 127 16.20 11.28 35.42
CA ASP A 127 16.73 10.49 36.54
C ASP A 127 15.72 9.55 37.24
N ASP A 128 16.16 8.33 37.62
CA ASP A 128 16.42 7.89 39.01
C ASP A 128 16.46 6.35 39.18
N THR A 129 17.66 5.85 39.55
CA THR A 129 17.96 4.61 40.32
C THR A 129 17.46 3.24 39.84
N ALA A 130 18.36 2.42 39.27
CA ALA A 130 18.75 1.07 39.76
C ALA A 130 19.57 0.30 38.70
N GLU A 131 20.67 -0.31 39.13
CA GLU A 131 21.66 -1.04 38.35
C GLU A 131 21.14 -2.40 37.83
N THR A 132 21.40 -2.74 36.56
CA THR A 132 22.19 -3.93 36.15
C THR A 132 22.43 -4.00 34.61
N GLU A 133 23.72 -4.17 34.26
CA GLU A 133 24.41 -4.79 33.10
C GLU A 133 23.59 -5.16 31.82
N ASN A 134 24.04 -5.04 30.56
CA ASN A 134 25.33 -4.74 29.92
C ASN A 134 25.11 -4.35 28.43
N SER A 135 26.16 -3.82 27.78
CA SER A 135 26.29 -3.25 26.42
C SER A 135 26.06 -1.73 26.31
N LYS A 136 27.19 -1.00 26.30
CA LYS A 136 27.33 0.45 26.16
C LYS A 136 28.03 0.73 24.84
N ASP A 137 27.55 1.70 24.07
CA ASP A 137 28.36 2.37 23.04
C ASP A 137 29.13 3.56 23.66
N SER A 138 30.08 4.10 22.90
CA SER A 138 31.10 5.07 23.34
C SER A 138 30.55 6.44 23.79
N SER A 139 29.23 6.62 23.88
CA SER A 139 28.60 7.86 24.36
C SER A 139 27.44 7.63 25.34
N GLY A 140 27.28 6.40 25.85
CA GLY A 140 26.63 6.16 27.14
C GLY A 140 25.12 6.41 27.21
N ASN A 141 24.38 6.34 26.10
CA ASN A 141 22.91 6.45 26.14
C ASN A 141 22.25 5.23 25.48
N LYS A 142 21.48 4.43 26.25
CA LYS A 142 20.72 3.29 25.72
C LYS A 142 19.55 3.80 24.89
N LYS A 143 19.74 3.93 23.58
CA LYS A 143 18.65 4.29 22.66
C LYS A 143 17.88 3.03 22.26
N ASN A 144 16.72 2.79 22.86
CA ASN A 144 15.74 1.88 22.27
C ASN A 144 15.11 2.57 21.05
N VAL A 145 15.80 2.46 19.93
CA VAL A 145 15.24 2.80 18.63
C VAL A 145 14.37 1.63 18.19
N PHE A 146 13.10 1.87 17.89
CA PHE A 146 12.30 0.86 17.19
C PHE A 146 12.93 0.60 15.82
N GLN A 147 13.66 -0.50 15.71
CA GLN A 147 14.38 -0.90 14.50
C GLN A 147 13.68 -2.09 13.85
N ILE A 148 13.44 -1.98 12.55
CA ILE A 148 13.02 -3.11 11.72
C ILE A 148 14.13 -3.34 10.70
N ASN A 149 14.83 -4.48 10.77
CA ASN A 149 15.98 -4.80 9.92
C ASN A 149 17.02 -3.66 9.81
N GLY A 150 17.33 -3.00 10.93
CA GLY A 150 18.28 -1.88 10.97
C GLY A 150 17.71 -0.52 10.55
N ILE A 151 16.45 -0.44 10.10
CA ILE A 151 15.78 0.82 9.80
C ILE A 151 15.28 1.46 11.09
N ASN A 152 15.80 2.65 11.40
CA ASN A 152 15.34 3.48 12.52
C ASN A 152 13.99 4.15 12.18
N LEU A 153 12.93 3.75 12.88
CA LEU A 153 11.59 4.34 12.72
C LEU A 153 11.29 5.43 13.77
N GLY A 154 12.24 5.73 14.67
CA GLY A 154 12.09 6.74 15.72
C GLY A 154 12.11 8.19 15.21
N ALA A 155 12.46 8.43 13.95
CA ALA A 155 12.38 9.75 13.32
C ALA A 155 10.97 10.08 12.79
N ILE A 156 10.04 9.11 12.81
CA ILE A 156 8.67 9.31 12.33
C ILE A 156 7.84 9.96 13.44
N ASP A 157 7.17 11.07 13.13
CA ASP A 157 6.16 11.66 14.01
C ASP A 157 4.85 10.89 13.92
N TRP A 158 4.64 9.98 14.88
CA TRP A 158 3.45 9.15 14.91
C TRP A 158 2.19 9.91 15.31
N ASN A 159 2.31 11.04 16.03
CA ASN A 159 1.13 11.86 16.33
C ASN A 159 0.59 12.47 15.04
N GLN A 160 1.48 13.04 14.22
CA GLN A 160 1.10 13.58 12.92
C GLN A 160 0.51 12.48 12.01
N LEU A 161 1.09 11.29 12.02
CA LEU A 161 0.56 10.16 11.24
C LEU A 161 -0.85 9.76 11.66
N LEU A 162 -1.10 9.64 12.97
CA LEU A 162 -2.43 9.33 13.52
C LEU A 162 -3.44 10.44 13.22
N GLU A 163 -3.01 11.71 13.27
CA GLU A 163 -3.84 12.85 12.91
C GLU A 163 -4.23 12.83 11.42
N LEU A 164 -3.32 12.46 10.52
CA LEU A 164 -3.63 12.30 9.09
C LEU A 164 -4.70 11.23 8.88
N ILE A 165 -4.58 10.09 9.58
CA ILE A 165 -5.56 8.99 9.51
C ILE A 165 -6.93 9.45 10.02
N ASP A 166 -6.98 10.16 11.14
CA ASP A 166 -8.23 10.70 11.69
C ASP A 166 -8.86 11.77 10.76
N ASN A 167 -8.02 12.47 10.00
CA ASN A 167 -8.45 13.38 8.95
C ASN A 167 -8.82 12.69 7.63
N GLY A 168 -8.83 11.35 7.56
CA GLY A 168 -9.29 10.58 6.42
C GLY A 168 -8.23 10.24 5.39
N VAL A 169 -6.94 10.38 5.73
CA VAL A 169 -5.84 9.89 4.89
C VAL A 169 -5.70 8.37 5.06
N ILE A 170 -5.81 7.62 3.97
CA ILE A 170 -5.69 6.15 3.95
C ILE A 170 -4.73 5.71 2.83
N GLY A 171 -4.37 4.43 2.82
CA GLY A 171 -3.41 3.85 1.88
C GLY A 171 -2.00 3.76 2.46
N LYS A 172 -0.98 3.70 1.60
CA LYS A 172 0.44 3.76 1.92
C LYS A 172 0.77 5.14 2.47
N LEU A 173 1.27 5.19 3.70
CA LEU A 173 1.60 6.44 4.37
C LEU A 173 3.10 6.67 4.46
N ILE A 174 3.89 5.59 4.55
CA ILE A 174 5.34 5.67 4.73
C ILE A 174 6.02 4.61 3.87
N GLU A 175 7.11 4.99 3.21
CA GLU A 175 8.05 4.11 2.54
C GLU A 175 9.47 4.43 3.00
N VAL A 176 10.21 3.43 3.47
CA VAL A 176 11.62 3.59 3.88
C VAL A 176 12.45 2.48 3.27
N HIS A 177 13.63 2.83 2.76
CA HIS A 177 14.64 1.91 2.25
C HIS A 177 15.79 1.79 3.25
N SER A 178 16.20 0.56 3.57
CA SER A 178 17.43 0.29 4.31
C SER A 178 18.66 0.47 3.42
N ALA A 179 19.84 0.65 4.03
CA ALA A 179 21.12 0.63 3.34
C ALA A 179 21.38 -0.71 2.62
N ASP A 180 20.85 -1.81 3.16
CA ASP A 180 20.99 -3.17 2.61
C ASP A 180 19.95 -3.49 1.53
N GLY A 181 19.08 -2.54 1.16
CA GLY A 181 18.07 -2.69 0.10
C GLY A 181 16.73 -3.29 0.54
N ASP A 182 16.51 -3.48 1.84
CA ASP A 182 15.20 -3.84 2.39
C ASP A 182 14.23 -2.65 2.28
N LEU A 183 12.97 -2.93 1.98
CA LEU A 183 11.89 -1.95 1.83
C LEU A 183 10.85 -2.14 2.93
N VAL A 184 10.56 -1.07 3.68
CA VAL A 184 9.48 -1.04 4.68
C VAL A 184 8.38 -0.11 4.20
N GLU A 185 7.17 -0.63 4.08
CA GLU A 185 5.97 0.09 3.69
C GLU A 185 4.94 0.04 4.83
N ILE A 186 4.31 1.17 5.13
CA ILE A 186 3.23 1.27 6.11
C ILE A 186 1.95 1.68 5.40
N TYR A 187 0.86 0.95 5.67
CA TYR A 187 -0.46 1.18 5.08
C TYR A 187 -1.56 1.29 6.14
N VAL A 188 -2.63 2.01 5.82
CA VAL A 188 -3.88 2.04 6.57
C VAL A 188 -5.05 1.77 5.64
N GLU A 189 -5.92 0.82 5.99
CA GLU A 189 -7.11 0.44 5.20
C GLU A 189 -8.32 -0.04 6.04
#